data_AF-A0A7Z0VR50-F1
#
_entry.id   AF-A0A7Z0VR50-F1
#
_cell.length_a   1.000
_cell.length_b   1.000
_cell.length_c   1.000
_cell.angle_alpha   90.00
_cell.angle_beta   90.00
_cell.angle_gamma   90.00
#
_symmetry.space_group_name_H-M   'P 1'
#
loop_
_entity.id
_entity.type
_entity.pdbx_description
1 polymer ?
#
loop_
_entity_poly.entity_id
_entity_poly.type
_entity_poly.pdbx_seq_one_letter_code
_entity_poly.pdbx_strand_id
1 'polypeptide(L)'
;MTRQVRLRDERHARTTCLERLHEFNQLRPSEQVKRQAMMKEMFAEIGENCYIEPPFYANFGGNIYVNFNFTCVDDTHIYVGDYTMFGPNVTISTAGPPIIPELRRKGYQYNMPVRIGSGCWIGAGVNILPGINDRDKEFHFKDRRIDYAQLNGK
;
A
#
# COMPACT_ATOMS: atom_id res chain seq x y z
N MET A 1 -19.40 15.73 -20.22
CA MET A 1 -18.40 16.81 -20.40
C MET A 1 -17.46 16.78 -19.21
N THR A 2 -16.29 16.17 -19.36
CA THR A 2 -15.32 16.01 -18.27
C THR A 2 -14.44 17.25 -18.21
N ARG A 3 -14.57 18.04 -17.12
CA ARG A 3 -13.71 19.21 -16.88
C ARG A 3 -12.29 18.72 -16.59
N GLN A 4 -11.36 19.21 -17.40
CA GLN A 4 -9.92 19.06 -17.21
C GLN A 4 -9.51 19.87 -15.97
N VAL A 5 -9.22 19.20 -14.85
CA VAL A 5 -8.62 19.84 -13.67
C VAL A 5 -7.13 20.06 -13.96
N ARG A 6 -6.63 21.25 -13.64
CA ARG A 6 -5.30 21.75 -14.02
C ARG A 6 -4.20 21.04 -13.21
N LEU A 7 -3.22 20.45 -13.89
CA LEU A 7 -1.96 19.82 -13.41
C LEU A 7 -1.04 20.68 -12.49
N ARG A 8 -1.47 21.87 -12.04
CA ARG A 8 -0.73 22.71 -11.08
C ARG A 8 -1.17 22.49 -9.62
N ASP A 9 -2.38 21.96 -9.40
CA ASP A 9 -2.93 21.73 -8.06
C ASP A 9 -2.38 20.42 -7.44
N GLU A 10 -2.36 19.36 -8.24
CA GLU A 10 -1.90 18.01 -7.83
C GLU A 10 -0.41 17.95 -7.43
N ARG A 11 0.43 18.82 -8.01
CA ARG A 11 1.87 18.87 -7.66
C ARG A 11 2.12 19.47 -6.29
N HIS A 12 1.35 20.49 -5.89
CA HIS A 12 1.45 21.07 -4.55
C HIS A 12 0.91 20.09 -3.51
N ALA A 13 -0.22 19.42 -3.82
CA ALA A 13 -0.75 18.35 -2.98
C ALA A 13 0.28 17.22 -2.79
N ARG A 14 0.93 16.77 -3.87
CA ARG A 14 1.99 15.74 -3.80
C ARG A 14 3.18 16.19 -2.95
N THR A 15 3.68 17.41 -3.12
CA THR A 15 4.78 17.91 -2.31
C THR A 15 4.40 17.96 -0.83
N THR A 16 3.20 18.43 -0.48
CA THR A 16 2.71 18.41 0.90
C THR A 16 2.64 16.99 1.47
N CYS A 17 2.14 16.02 0.71
CA CYS A 17 2.14 14.62 1.13
C CYS A 17 3.57 14.09 1.37
N LEU A 18 4.53 14.43 0.50
CA LEU A 18 5.93 14.00 0.64
C LEU A 18 6.61 14.63 1.87
N GLU A 19 6.34 15.90 2.18
CA GLU A 19 6.84 16.56 3.40
C GLU A 19 6.27 15.89 4.66
N ARG A 20 4.97 15.61 4.70
CA ARG A 20 4.35 14.88 5.82
C ARG A 20 4.91 13.47 5.97
N LEU A 21 5.16 12.80 4.86
CA LEU A 21 5.76 11.48 4.86
C LEU A 21 7.21 11.51 5.36
N HIS A 22 7.96 12.56 5.00
CA HIS A 22 9.29 12.78 5.54
C HIS A 22 9.24 12.96 7.06
N GLU A 23 8.35 13.82 7.56
CA GLU A 23 8.12 14.01 9.01
C GLU A 23 7.80 12.69 9.71
N PHE A 24 6.89 11.88 9.16
CA PHE A 24 6.52 10.58 9.71
C PHE A 24 7.73 9.65 9.82
N ASN A 25 8.52 9.58 8.75
CA ASN A 25 9.69 8.71 8.67
C ASN A 25 10.83 9.14 9.62
N GLN A 26 10.81 10.37 10.15
CA GLN A 26 11.75 10.86 11.15
C GLN A 26 11.27 10.66 12.61
N LEU A 27 10.04 10.20 12.84
CA LEU A 27 9.52 9.98 14.20
C LEU A 27 10.23 8.83 14.90
N ARG A 28 10.52 9.00 16.20
CA ARG A 28 11.16 7.96 17.01
C ARG A 28 10.20 6.79 17.26
N PRO A 29 10.71 5.56 17.47
CA PRO A 29 9.88 4.41 17.82
C PRO A 29 9.02 4.62 19.08
N SER A 30 9.51 5.42 20.03
CA SER A 30 8.80 5.76 21.27
C SER A 30 7.64 6.74 21.09
N GLU A 31 7.52 7.43 19.95
CA GLU A 31 6.51 8.48 19.71
C GLU A 31 5.18 7.91 19.17
N GLN A 32 4.70 6.82 19.77
CA GLN A 32 3.55 6.05 19.26
C GLN A 32 2.28 6.91 19.07
N VAL A 33 1.97 7.80 20.01
CA VAL A 33 0.78 8.67 19.92
C VAL A 33 0.86 9.61 18.72
N LYS A 34 2.02 10.23 18.47
CA LYS A 34 2.22 11.12 17.32
C LYS A 34 2.16 10.35 16.00
N ARG A 35 2.75 9.14 15.96
CA ARG A 35 2.68 8.26 14.78
C ARG A 35 1.24 7.93 14.43
N GLN A 36 0.43 7.55 15.41
CA GLN A 36 -0.99 7.26 15.21
C GLN A 36 -1.78 8.49 14.73
N ALA A 37 -1.51 9.67 15.29
CA ALA A 37 -2.15 10.90 14.84
C ALA A 37 -1.79 11.24 13.38
N MET A 38 -0.51 11.19 13.02
CA MET A 38 -0.05 11.45 11.66
C MET A 38 -0.58 10.44 10.64
N MET A 39 -0.68 9.16 11.01
CA MET A 39 -1.31 8.15 10.15
C MET A 39 -2.79 8.48 9.87
N LYS A 40 -3.53 9.03 10.84
CA LYS A 40 -4.91 9.48 10.57
C LYS A 40 -5.00 10.68 9.63
N GLU A 41 -3.97 11.54 9.60
CA GLU A 41 -3.93 12.71 8.73
C GLU A 41 -3.49 12.38 7.30
N MET A 42 -2.57 11.42 7.14
CA MET A 42 -2.01 11.06 5.84
C MET A 42 -2.94 10.16 5.00
N PHE A 43 -3.83 9.41 5.66
CA PHE A 43 -4.63 8.36 5.06
C PHE A 43 -6.05 8.83 4.77
N ALA A 44 -6.58 8.43 3.61
CA ALA A 44 -7.99 8.66 3.28
C ALA A 44 -8.90 7.97 4.30
N GLU A 45 -8.59 6.72 4.64
CA GLU A 45 -9.20 5.95 5.72
C GLU A 45 -8.11 5.04 6.31
N ILE A 46 -8.02 4.97 7.64
CA ILE A 46 -7.20 4.01 8.37
C ILE A 46 -8.00 3.50 9.56
N GLY A 47 -8.05 2.19 9.74
CA GLY A 47 -8.80 1.61 10.85
C GLY A 47 -7.97 1.55 12.13
N GLU A 48 -8.58 0.98 13.17
CA GLU A 48 -7.95 0.91 14.48
C GLU A 48 -6.75 -0.04 14.50
N ASN A 49 -5.80 0.23 15.41
CA ASN A 49 -4.66 -0.64 15.72
C ASN A 49 -3.70 -0.94 14.55
N CYS A 50 -3.63 -0.09 13.53
CA CYS A 50 -2.62 -0.21 12.48
C CYS A 50 -1.23 0.13 13.00
N TYR A 51 -0.26 -0.70 12.61
CA TYR A 51 1.14 -0.48 12.95
C TYR A 51 2.02 -0.60 11.72
N ILE A 52 2.78 0.46 11.48
CA ILE A 52 3.58 0.66 10.27
C ILE A 52 4.99 1.06 10.67
N GLU A 53 5.95 0.24 10.25
CA GLU A 53 7.38 0.50 10.43
C GLU A 53 7.90 1.49 9.36
N PRO A 54 8.70 2.51 9.71
CA PRO A 54 9.27 3.44 8.75
C PRO A 54 10.55 2.85 8.13
N PRO A 55 10.99 3.30 6.94
CA PRO A 55 10.31 4.27 6.11
C PRO A 55 9.08 3.67 5.44
N PHE A 56 8.06 4.50 5.30
CA PHE A 56 6.76 4.15 4.78
C PHE A 56 6.40 5.03 3.59
N TYR A 57 5.59 4.52 2.65
CA TYR A 57 5.16 5.24 1.45
C TYR A 57 3.76 4.78 0.99
N ALA A 58 2.67 4.98 1.75
CA ALA A 58 1.34 4.51 1.31
C ALA A 58 0.14 4.97 2.17
N ASN A 59 -1.08 4.53 1.81
CA ASN A 59 -2.30 4.57 2.62
C ASN A 59 -2.94 3.15 2.76
N PHE A 60 -3.57 2.82 3.88
CA PHE A 60 -4.13 1.51 4.31
C PHE A 60 -5.35 1.61 5.24
N GLY A 61 -6.20 0.58 5.22
CA GLY A 61 -7.30 0.34 6.18
C GLY A 61 -6.86 -0.13 7.58
N GLY A 62 -7.74 -0.83 8.31
CA GLY A 62 -7.61 -1.19 9.74
C GLY A 62 -6.96 -2.54 10.07
N ASN A 63 -6.45 -2.71 11.30
CA ASN A 63 -5.84 -3.96 11.80
C ASN A 63 -4.77 -4.55 10.87
N ILE A 64 -3.94 -3.70 10.28
CA ILE A 64 -2.86 -4.10 9.36
C ILE A 64 -1.50 -3.93 10.03
N TYR A 65 -0.64 -4.93 9.83
CA TYR A 65 0.77 -4.87 10.21
C TYR A 65 1.64 -4.72 8.97
N VAL A 66 2.50 -3.71 8.96
CA VAL A 66 3.44 -3.44 7.86
C VAL A 66 4.88 -3.39 8.39
N ASN A 67 5.72 -4.26 7.88
CA ASN A 67 7.14 -4.33 8.21
C ASN A 67 7.98 -3.36 7.35
N PHE A 68 9.30 -3.27 7.63
CA PHE A 68 10.21 -2.26 7.09
C PHE A 68 10.23 -2.18 5.55
N ASN A 69 10.50 -0.97 5.05
CA ASN A 69 10.67 -0.66 3.62
C ASN A 69 9.46 -1.02 2.76
N PHE A 70 8.27 -0.82 3.30
CA PHE A 70 7.04 -1.01 2.56
C PHE A 70 6.78 0.17 1.62
N THR A 71 6.46 -0.12 0.36
CA THR A 71 6.22 0.89 -0.67
C THR A 71 4.86 0.71 -1.33
N CYS A 72 4.06 1.78 -1.45
CA CYS A 72 2.94 1.84 -2.38
C CYS A 72 3.15 2.90 -3.46
N VAL A 73 2.65 2.55 -4.64
CA VAL A 73 2.39 3.47 -5.75
C VAL A 73 0.88 3.50 -5.95
N ASP A 74 0.22 4.51 -5.38
CA ASP A 74 -1.24 4.61 -5.18
C ASP A 74 -1.91 5.66 -6.09
N ASP A 75 -1.51 5.74 -7.37
CA ASP A 75 -2.20 6.55 -8.39
C ASP A 75 -3.67 6.12 -8.63
N THR A 76 -4.09 4.96 -8.11
CA THR A 76 -5.50 4.63 -7.85
C THR A 76 -5.65 3.78 -6.58
N HIS A 77 -6.86 3.27 -6.34
CA HIS A 77 -7.25 2.67 -5.07
C HIS A 77 -6.50 1.36 -4.76
N ILE A 78 -6.02 1.27 -3.52
CA ILE A 78 -5.54 0.04 -2.89
C ILE A 78 -6.51 -0.30 -1.77
N TYR A 79 -7.08 -1.50 -1.79
CA TYR A 79 -7.95 -2.02 -0.74
C TYR A 79 -7.25 -3.17 -0.06
N VAL A 80 -7.18 -3.12 1.28
CA VAL A 80 -6.59 -4.18 2.10
C VAL A 80 -7.59 -4.54 3.19
N GLY A 81 -7.95 -5.82 3.25
CA GLY A 81 -8.83 -6.34 4.28
C GLY A 81 -8.14 -6.49 5.63
N ASP A 82 -8.96 -6.53 6.69
CA ASP A 82 -8.51 -6.63 8.08
C ASP A 82 -7.59 -7.84 8.34
N TYR A 83 -6.74 -7.72 9.37
CA TYR A 83 -5.82 -8.77 9.83
C TYR A 83 -4.79 -9.20 8.78
N THR A 84 -4.45 -8.29 7.85
CA THR A 84 -3.43 -8.52 6.83
C THR A 84 -2.05 -8.10 7.35
N MET A 85 -1.03 -8.91 7.08
CA MET A 85 0.35 -8.68 7.48
C MET A 85 1.26 -8.60 6.26
N PHE A 86 2.16 -7.61 6.23
CA PHE A 86 3.17 -7.46 5.18
C PHE A 86 4.57 -7.66 5.75
N GLY A 87 5.33 -8.57 5.14
CA GLY A 87 6.76 -8.74 5.41
C GLY A 87 7.59 -7.55 4.93
N PRO A 88 8.90 -7.54 5.23
CA PRO A 88 9.76 -6.42 4.84
C PRO A 88 9.97 -6.34 3.33
N ASN A 89 10.20 -5.13 2.82
CA ASN A 89 10.46 -4.82 1.41
C ASN A 89 9.33 -5.22 0.46
N VAL A 90 8.08 -5.18 0.91
CA VAL A 90 6.93 -5.39 0.01
C VAL A 90 6.62 -4.11 -0.76
N THR A 91 6.31 -4.26 -2.05
CA THR A 91 5.86 -3.15 -2.90
C THR A 91 4.48 -3.45 -3.47
N ILE A 92 3.56 -2.49 -3.39
CA ILE A 92 2.27 -2.53 -4.09
C ILE A 92 2.26 -1.41 -5.12
N SER A 93 1.83 -1.72 -6.34
CA SER A 93 1.71 -0.73 -7.39
C SER A 93 0.36 -0.82 -8.07
N THR A 94 -0.32 0.31 -8.16
CA THR A 94 -1.56 0.48 -8.93
C THR A 94 -1.32 1.13 -10.28
N ALA A 95 -0.11 1.67 -10.51
CA ALA A 95 0.26 2.37 -11.73
C ALA A 95 1.31 1.60 -12.53
N GLY A 96 1.18 1.62 -13.85
CA GLY A 96 2.18 1.07 -14.75
C GLY A 96 2.38 1.92 -16.00
N PRO A 97 3.60 1.98 -16.54
CA PRO A 97 3.81 2.54 -17.86
C PRO A 97 3.26 1.58 -18.93
N PRO A 98 2.71 2.10 -20.05
CA PRO A 98 2.36 1.29 -21.20
C PRO A 98 3.58 0.51 -21.70
N ILE A 99 3.34 -0.74 -22.11
CA ILE A 99 4.35 -1.59 -22.74
C ILE A 99 4.87 -0.90 -24.01
N ILE A 100 3.96 -0.31 -24.79
CA ILE A 100 4.26 0.42 -26.04
C ILE A 100 5.15 1.64 -25.75
N PRO A 101 6.40 1.68 -26.26
CA PRO A 101 7.34 2.75 -25.99
C PRO A 101 6.86 4.14 -26.45
N GLU A 102 6.12 4.22 -27.56
CA GLU A 102 5.56 5.48 -28.10
C GLU A 102 4.61 6.14 -27.10
N LEU A 103 3.79 5.33 -26.43
CA LEU A 103 2.86 5.82 -25.40
C LEU A 103 3.63 6.21 -24.13
N ARG A 104 4.66 5.44 -23.77
CA ARG A 104 5.52 5.75 -22.63
C ARG A 104 6.30 7.06 -22.81
N ARG A 105 6.82 7.32 -24.01
CA ARG A 105 7.51 8.60 -24.34
C ARG A 105 6.58 9.81 -24.25
N LYS A 106 5.27 9.60 -24.42
CA LYS A 106 4.24 10.63 -24.22
C LYS A 106 3.87 10.84 -22.75
N GLY A 107 4.47 10.08 -21.83
CA GLY A 107 4.19 10.17 -20.39
C GLY A 107 2.86 9.55 -20.00
N TYR A 108 2.28 8.67 -20.83
CA TYR A 108 1.06 7.97 -20.43
C TYR A 108 1.34 6.95 -19.33
N GLN A 109 0.34 6.77 -18.46
CA GLN A 109 0.28 5.73 -17.45
C GLN A 109 -1.13 5.10 -17.46
N TYR A 110 -1.21 3.85 -17.03
CA TYR A 110 -2.49 3.22 -16.70
C TYR A 110 -2.54 2.91 -15.22
N ASN A 111 -3.73 3.02 -14.65
CA ASN A 111 -3.97 2.81 -13.22
C ASN A 111 -5.04 1.73 -13.07
N MET A 112 -4.73 0.67 -12.31
CA MET A 112 -5.68 -0.40 -11.99
C MET A 112 -5.69 -0.66 -10.49
N PRO A 113 -6.88 -0.72 -9.86
CA PRO A 113 -6.97 -0.89 -8.42
C PRO A 113 -6.43 -2.25 -7.98
N VAL A 114 -5.89 -2.29 -6.78
CA VAL A 114 -5.43 -3.53 -6.12
C VAL A 114 -6.38 -3.86 -4.97
N ARG A 115 -6.78 -5.12 -4.85
CA ARG A 115 -7.62 -5.61 -3.74
C ARG A 115 -6.96 -6.81 -3.07
N ILE A 116 -6.66 -6.68 -1.80
CA ILE A 116 -6.12 -7.73 -0.94
C ILE A 116 -7.20 -8.10 0.08
N GLY A 117 -7.52 -9.39 0.16
CA GLY A 117 -8.51 -9.89 1.12
C GLY A 117 -8.04 -9.84 2.57
N SER A 118 -8.93 -10.14 3.51
CA SER A 118 -8.61 -10.21 4.94
C SER A 118 -7.76 -11.43 5.29
N GLY A 119 -6.95 -11.33 6.35
CA GLY A 119 -6.17 -12.45 6.90
C GLY A 119 -4.99 -12.90 6.04
N CYS A 120 -4.56 -12.07 5.08
CA CYS A 120 -3.45 -12.39 4.20
C CYS A 120 -2.10 -12.17 4.89
N TRP A 121 -1.13 -13.06 4.68
CA TRP A 121 0.27 -12.82 5.04
C TRP A 121 1.08 -12.61 3.77
N ILE A 122 1.52 -11.40 3.45
CA ILE A 122 2.35 -11.14 2.28
C ILE A 122 3.83 -11.28 2.66
N GLY A 123 4.52 -12.23 2.03
CA GLY A 123 5.93 -12.53 2.31
C GLY A 123 6.90 -11.39 1.99
N ALA A 124 8.12 -11.48 2.51
CA ALA A 124 9.17 -10.49 2.28
C ALA A 124 9.52 -10.37 0.78
N GLY A 125 9.72 -9.14 0.29
CA GLY A 125 10.15 -8.86 -1.09
C GLY A 125 9.09 -9.08 -2.17
N VAL A 126 7.82 -9.29 -1.80
CA VAL A 126 6.73 -9.48 -2.76
C VAL A 126 6.40 -8.16 -3.46
N ASN A 127 6.16 -8.24 -4.77
CA ASN A 127 5.66 -7.14 -5.58
C ASN A 127 4.23 -7.45 -6.04
N ILE A 128 3.28 -6.59 -5.67
CA ILE A 128 1.88 -6.69 -6.08
C ILE A 128 1.64 -5.68 -7.20
N LEU A 129 1.22 -6.19 -8.37
CA LEU A 129 1.11 -5.41 -9.60
C LEU A 129 -0.32 -4.85 -9.81
N PRO A 130 -0.49 -3.89 -10.73
CA PRO A 130 -1.80 -3.27 -10.97
C PRO A 130 -2.87 -4.30 -11.37
N GLY A 131 -4.06 -4.19 -10.79
CA GLY A 131 -5.22 -5.01 -11.15
C GLY A 131 -5.37 -6.34 -10.40
N ILE A 132 -4.41 -6.69 -9.54
CA ILE A 132 -4.51 -7.87 -8.67
C ILE A 132 -5.69 -7.71 -7.71
N ASN A 133 -6.50 -8.77 -7.57
CA ASN A 133 -7.69 -8.75 -6.74
C ASN A 133 -7.84 -10.01 -5.87
N ASP A 134 -8.78 -9.96 -4.95
CA ASP A 134 -9.12 -10.95 -3.94
C ASP A 134 -9.64 -12.29 -4.50
N ARG A 135 -9.89 -12.38 -5.82
CA ARG A 135 -10.13 -13.67 -6.50
C ARG A 135 -8.83 -14.40 -6.84
N ASP A 136 -7.70 -13.71 -6.83
CA ASP A 136 -6.35 -14.26 -7.04
C ASP A 136 -5.84 -14.92 -5.74
N LYS A 137 -6.66 -15.79 -5.13
CA LYS A 137 -6.48 -16.42 -3.80
C LYS A 137 -5.15 -17.20 -3.63
N GLU A 138 -4.37 -17.32 -4.69
CA GLU A 138 -3.01 -17.82 -4.68
C GLU A 138 -2.06 -16.67 -5.04
N PHE A 139 -1.79 -15.80 -4.07
CA PHE A 139 -0.56 -15.03 -4.11
C PHE A 139 0.56 -16.07 -3.98
N HIS A 140 1.35 -16.29 -5.03
CA HIS A 140 2.39 -17.32 -5.04
C HIS A 140 3.38 -17.14 -3.87
N PHE A 141 3.11 -17.85 -2.78
CA PHE A 141 4.11 -18.21 -1.80
C PHE A 141 5.01 -19.24 -2.47
N LYS A 142 6.32 -19.18 -2.19
CA LYS A 142 7.15 -20.37 -2.32
C LYS A 142 6.53 -21.47 -1.44
N ASP A 143 5.74 -22.32 -2.08
CA ASP A 143 5.51 -23.73 -1.81
C ASP A 143 5.06 -24.17 -0.40
N ARG A 144 4.36 -23.33 0.37
CA ARG A 144 3.68 -23.79 1.61
C ARG A 144 2.33 -23.11 1.80
N ARG A 145 1.27 -23.83 1.46
CA ARG A 145 -0.09 -23.56 1.92
C ARG A 145 -0.16 -23.93 3.40
N ILE A 146 -0.40 -22.96 4.28
CA ILE A 146 -0.72 -23.25 5.69
C ILE A 146 -2.17 -23.71 5.73
N ASP A 147 -2.39 -24.96 6.12
CA ASP A 147 -3.73 -25.49 6.35
C ASP A 147 -4.19 -25.09 7.76
N TYR A 148 -5.15 -24.16 7.84
CA TYR A 148 -5.72 -23.69 9.10
C TYR A 148 -6.38 -24.81 9.92
N ALA A 149 -6.79 -25.93 9.29
CA ALA A 149 -7.30 -27.09 10.01
C ALA A 149 -6.24 -27.74 10.92
N GLN A 150 -4.94 -27.55 10.62
CA GLN A 150 -3.84 -28.09 11.41
C GLN A 150 -3.50 -27.25 12.66
N LEU A 151 -4.01 -26.01 12.75
CA LEU A 151 -3.74 -25.10 13.87
C LEU A 151 -4.75 -25.24 15.02
N ASN A 152 -5.97 -25.72 14.76
CA ASN A 152 -7.03 -25.88 15.77
C ASN A 152 -6.88 -27.17 16.62
N GLY A 153 -5.71 -27.81 16.61
CA GLY A 153 -5.43 -29.07 17.30
C GLY A 153 -4.47 -28.95 18.49
N LYS A 154 -4.16 -27.74 18.98
CA LYS A 154 -3.34 -27.51 20.19
C LYS A 154 -3.88 -26.38 21.04
#